data_AF-A0A9D0BWI7-F1
#
_entry.id   AF-A0A9D0BWI7-F1
#
_cell.length_a   1.000
_cell.length_b   1.000
_cell.length_c   1.000
_cell.angle_alpha   90.00
_cell.angle_beta   90.00
_cell.angle_gamma   90.00
#
_symmetry.space_group_name_H-M   'P 1'
#
loop_
_entity.id
_entity.type
_entity.pdbx_description
1 polymer ?
#
loop_
_entity_poly.entity_id
_entity_poly.type
_entity_poly.pdbx_seq_one_letter_code
_entity_poly.pdbx_strand_id
1 'polypeptide(L)'
;MSSAKENFYWIDGSLYPDRDVPESLNDPNEKIDFIARLCSAWDFGILPRPQTLKQILKPEWKKAVDETRLLTSCAYHLLRELHDLKSLPYIGQTFPEIVNDPWLCNV
;
A
#
# COMPACT_ATOMS: atom_id res chain seq x y z
N MET A 1 15.59 34.10 -8.41
CA MET A 1 14.76 33.84 -7.21
C MET A 1 14.16 32.46 -7.39
N SER A 2 14.57 31.54 -6.53
CA SER A 2 14.46 30.09 -6.74
C SER A 2 13.01 29.62 -6.69
N SER A 3 12.56 29.00 -7.77
CA SER A 3 11.32 28.22 -7.84
C SER A 3 11.52 26.93 -7.03
N ALA A 4 11.32 27.01 -5.71
CA ALA A 4 11.55 25.89 -4.80
C ALA A 4 10.20 25.25 -4.40
N LYS A 5 9.90 24.16 -5.11
CA LYS A 5 9.16 22.96 -4.69
C LYS A 5 7.71 23.18 -4.25
N GLU A 6 6.78 22.89 -5.15
CA GLU A 6 5.44 22.46 -4.73
C GLU A 6 5.62 21.25 -3.81
N ASN A 7 5.28 21.43 -2.53
CA ASN A 7 5.31 20.37 -1.54
C ASN A 7 4.36 19.26 -2.00
N PHE A 8 4.91 18.10 -2.38
CA PHE A 8 4.15 16.87 -2.56
C PHE A 8 3.67 16.39 -1.20
N TYR A 9 2.67 17.08 -0.64
CA TYR A 9 2.14 16.91 0.72
C TYR A 9 1.66 15.48 1.00
N TRP A 10 1.41 14.70 -0.04
CA TRP A 10 0.92 13.32 0.03
C TRP A 10 2.00 12.24 -0.09
N ILE A 11 3.20 12.52 -0.64
CA ILE A 11 4.29 11.53 -0.69
C ILE A 11 4.90 11.47 0.72
N ASP A 12 4.82 10.30 1.35
CA ASP A 12 5.38 10.12 2.67
C ASP A 12 6.87 9.83 2.60
N GLY A 13 7.68 10.87 2.90
CA GLY A 13 9.14 10.77 2.90
C GLY A 13 9.70 9.74 3.88
N SER A 14 8.97 9.38 4.94
CA SER A 14 9.40 8.34 5.88
C SER A 14 9.48 6.94 5.25
N LEU A 15 8.86 6.73 4.09
CA LEU A 15 8.92 5.48 3.32
C LEU A 15 10.24 5.29 2.55
N TYR A 16 11.11 6.31 2.56
CA TYR A 16 12.38 6.34 1.84
C TYR A 16 13.58 6.55 2.79
N PRO A 17 13.84 5.64 3.74
CA PRO A 17 14.97 5.78 4.66
C PRO A 17 16.34 5.54 3.99
N ASP A 18 16.32 4.85 2.85
CA ASP A 18 17.48 4.36 2.10
C ASP A 18 17.83 5.21 0.87
N ARG A 19 16.98 6.16 0.50
CA ARG A 19 17.13 6.97 -0.71
C ARG A 19 16.44 8.32 -0.61
N ASP A 20 16.75 9.21 -1.55
CA ASP A 20 16.05 10.49 -1.64
C ASP A 20 14.56 10.30 -1.95
N VAL A 21 13.72 11.12 -1.33
CA VAL A 21 12.27 11.13 -1.56
C VAL A 21 12.01 11.61 -3.00
N PRO A 22 11.30 10.83 -3.83
CA PRO A 22 11.02 11.23 -5.20
C PRO A 22 10.13 12.47 -5.23
N GLU A 23 10.44 13.38 -6.15
CA GLU A 23 9.62 14.57 -6.35
C GLU A 23 8.29 14.22 -7.02
N SER A 24 8.20 13.15 -7.81
CA SER A 24 6.93 12.70 -8.40
C SER A 24 6.92 11.18 -8.59
N LEU A 25 5.74 10.59 -8.73
CA LEU A 25 5.55 9.15 -8.98
C LEU A 25 4.81 8.97 -10.31
N ASN A 26 5.51 9.27 -11.40
CA ASN A 26 4.97 9.21 -12.76
C ASN A 26 5.30 7.87 -13.44
N ASP A 27 6.42 7.24 -13.06
CA ASP A 27 6.80 5.95 -13.59
C ASP A 27 5.96 4.82 -12.94
N PRO A 28 5.49 3.82 -13.72
CA PRO A 28 4.76 2.69 -13.16
C PRO A 28 5.53 1.93 -12.08
N ASN A 29 6.85 1.75 -12.22
CA ASN A 29 7.65 1.01 -11.25
C ASN A 29 7.83 1.81 -9.96
N GLU A 30 7.96 3.13 -10.05
CA GLU A 30 7.99 4.01 -8.88
C GLU A 30 6.69 3.94 -8.09
N LYS A 31 5.53 3.89 -8.77
CA LYS A 31 4.24 3.69 -8.10
C LYS A 31 4.17 2.33 -7.41
N ILE A 32 4.62 1.26 -8.07
CA ILE A 32 4.64 -0.09 -7.48
C ILE A 32 5.55 -0.13 -6.24
N ASP A 33 6.75 0.43 -6.33
CA ASP A 33 7.68 0.53 -5.19
C ASP A 33 7.08 1.36 -4.05
N PHE A 34 6.42 2.48 -4.35
CA PHE A 34 5.73 3.28 -3.34
C PHE A 34 4.62 2.49 -2.62
N ILE A 35 3.79 1.76 -3.36
CA ILE A 35 2.75 0.89 -2.76
C ILE A 35 3.39 -0.19 -1.90
N ALA A 36 4.46 -0.84 -2.37
CA ALA A 36 5.15 -1.89 -1.61
C ALA A 36 5.72 -1.35 -0.27
N ARG A 37 6.37 -0.18 -0.31
CA ARG A 37 6.90 0.49 0.90
C ARG A 37 5.79 0.92 1.84
N LEU A 38 4.72 1.49 1.29
CA LEU A 38 3.57 1.92 2.08
C LEU A 38 2.89 0.74 2.78
N CYS A 39 2.56 -0.33 2.05
CA CYS A 39 1.95 -1.53 2.61
C CYS A 39 2.85 -2.17 3.66
N SER A 40 4.17 -2.19 3.43
CA SER A 40 5.13 -2.70 4.42
C SER A 40 5.09 -1.88 5.71
N ALA A 41 5.11 -0.54 5.64
CA ALA A 41 4.98 0.30 6.84
C ALA A 41 3.63 0.09 7.54
N TRP A 42 2.55 -0.04 6.77
CA TRP A 42 1.20 -0.23 7.28
C TRP A 42 1.01 -1.58 7.98
N ASP A 43 1.61 -2.65 7.47
CA ASP A 43 1.60 -3.97 8.12
C ASP A 43 2.24 -3.93 9.53
N PHE A 44 3.15 -2.99 9.79
CA PHE A 44 3.79 -2.77 11.10
C PHE A 44 3.12 -1.67 11.93
N GLY A 45 1.90 -1.25 11.57
CA GLY A 45 1.11 -0.29 12.34
C GLY A 45 1.44 1.19 12.08
N ILE A 46 2.26 1.48 11.07
CA ILE A 46 2.53 2.86 10.63
C ILE A 46 1.49 3.23 9.57
N LEU A 47 0.45 3.93 9.99
CA LEU A 47 -0.71 4.24 9.14
C LEU A 47 -0.39 5.32 8.08
N PRO A 48 -0.94 5.21 6.84
CA PRO A 48 -0.84 6.28 5.85
C PRO A 48 -1.49 7.57 6.34
N ARG A 49 -0.90 8.71 5.97
CA ARG A 49 -1.58 10.00 6.13
C ARG A 49 -2.86 10.06 5.26
N PRO A 50 -3.91 10.78 5.68
CA PRO A 50 -5.15 10.89 4.91
C PRO A 50 -4.95 11.35 3.46
N GLN A 51 -3.99 12.24 3.20
CA GLN A 51 -3.70 12.76 1.87
C GLN A 51 -3.00 11.72 0.99
N THR A 52 -2.12 10.90 1.58
CA THR A 52 -1.51 9.75 0.92
C THR A 52 -2.58 8.75 0.50
N LEU A 53 -3.47 8.39 1.44
CA LEU A 53 -4.57 7.45 1.17
C LEU A 53 -5.51 7.99 0.07
N LYS A 54 -5.92 9.26 0.17
CA LYS A 54 -6.76 9.91 -0.85
C LYS A 54 -6.12 9.89 -2.23
N GLN A 55 -4.80 10.03 -2.32
CA GLN A 55 -4.09 10.00 -3.59
C GLN A 55 -4.01 8.60 -4.17
N ILE A 56 -3.59 7.60 -3.39
CA ILE A 56 -3.41 6.23 -3.89
C ILE A 56 -4.73 5.56 -4.23
N LEU A 57 -5.86 5.99 -3.65
CA LEU A 57 -7.18 5.45 -3.98
C LEU A 57 -7.75 5.97 -5.31
N LYS A 58 -7.08 6.88 -6.00
CA LYS A 58 -7.56 7.36 -7.30
C LYS A 58 -7.45 6.28 -8.39
N PRO A 59 -8.32 6.29 -9.42
CA PRO A 59 -8.35 5.24 -10.44
C PRO A 59 -7.01 4.99 -11.15
N GLU A 60 -6.19 6.02 -11.35
CA GLU A 60 -4.88 5.92 -12.01
C GLU A 60 -3.83 5.08 -11.24
N TRP A 61 -4.11 4.71 -9.98
CA TRP A 61 -3.27 3.84 -9.16
C TRP A 61 -3.69 2.37 -9.21
N LYS A 62 -4.91 2.07 -9.66
CA LYS A 62 -5.48 0.71 -9.63
C LYS A 62 -4.56 -0.31 -10.32
N LYS A 63 -3.93 0.08 -11.43
CA LYS A 63 -2.97 -0.78 -12.15
C LYS A 63 -1.73 -1.08 -11.30
N ALA A 64 -1.12 -0.05 -10.70
CA ALA A 64 0.07 -0.23 -9.86
C ALA A 64 -0.24 -1.12 -8.64
N VAL A 65 -1.42 -0.93 -8.02
CA VAL A 65 -1.88 -1.80 -6.93
C VAL A 65 -2.05 -3.24 -7.41
N ASP A 66 -2.66 -3.48 -8.57
CA ASP A 66 -2.83 -4.84 -9.06
C ASP A 66 -1.49 -5.54 -9.42
N GLU A 67 -0.53 -4.77 -9.92
CA GLU A 67 0.81 -5.25 -10.30
C GLU A 67 1.76 -5.44 -9.11
N THR A 68 1.51 -4.81 -7.95
CA THR A 68 2.41 -4.88 -6.79
C THR A 68 2.55 -6.30 -6.20
N ARG A 69 1.48 -7.11 -6.24
CA ARG A 69 1.48 -8.54 -5.88
C ARG A 69 2.17 -8.88 -4.54
N LEU A 70 2.00 -8.05 -3.52
CA LEU A 70 2.55 -8.27 -2.18
C LEU A 70 1.66 -9.25 -1.38
N LEU A 71 1.64 -10.52 -1.78
CA LEU A 71 0.64 -11.51 -1.34
C LEU A 71 0.69 -11.88 0.15
N THR A 72 1.75 -11.50 0.87
CA THR A 72 1.94 -11.72 2.31
C THR A 72 1.57 -10.51 3.17
N SER A 73 1.20 -9.37 2.56
CA SER A 73 0.85 -8.13 3.25
C SER A 73 -0.65 -8.01 3.47
N CYS A 74 -1.10 -7.84 4.72
CA CYS A 74 -2.52 -7.67 5.00
C CYS A 74 -3.00 -6.28 4.54
N ALA A 75 -2.17 -5.25 4.68
CA ALA A 75 -2.43 -3.91 4.17
C ALA A 75 -2.58 -3.89 2.64
N TYR A 76 -1.81 -4.70 1.92
CA TYR A 76 -1.95 -4.85 0.47
C TYR A 76 -3.32 -5.42 0.08
N HIS A 77 -3.78 -6.47 0.77
CA HIS A 77 -5.10 -7.06 0.51
C HIS A 77 -6.24 -6.07 0.81
N LEU A 78 -6.13 -5.32 1.90
CA LEU A 78 -7.06 -4.22 2.19
C LEU A 78 -7.05 -3.16 1.07
N LEU A 79 -5.87 -2.74 0.60
CA LEU A 79 -5.77 -1.76 -0.47
C LEU A 79 -6.37 -2.29 -1.79
N ARG A 80 -6.24 -3.58 -2.09
CA ARG A 80 -6.91 -4.21 -3.23
C ARG A 80 -8.43 -4.13 -3.10
N GLU A 81 -8.97 -4.41 -1.92
CA GLU A 81 -10.41 -4.32 -1.65
C GLU A 81 -10.91 -2.88 -1.86
N LEU A 82 -10.21 -1.89 -1.32
CA LEU A 82 -10.53 -0.46 -1.50
C LEU A 82 -10.48 0.00 -2.97
N HIS A 83 -9.82 -0.75 -3.85
CA HIS A 83 -9.78 -0.51 -5.29
C HIS A 83 -10.77 -1.36 -6.10
N ASP A 84 -11.62 -2.15 -5.46
CA ASP A 84 -12.48 -3.15 -6.10
C ASP A 84 -11.68 -4.06 -7.05
N LEU A 85 -10.51 -4.52 -6.58
CA LEU A 85 -9.71 -5.52 -7.29
C LEU A 85 -10.11 -6.92 -6.84
N LYS A 86 -9.98 -7.89 -7.75
CA LYS A 86 -10.25 -9.30 -7.44
C LYS A 86 -9.38 -9.74 -6.25
N SER A 87 -9.98 -10.40 -5.26
CA SER A 87 -9.24 -10.99 -4.14
C SER A 87 -8.18 -11.96 -4.64
N LEU A 88 -7.02 -11.94 -4.00
CA LEU A 88 -5.91 -12.85 -4.26
C LEU A 88 -5.69 -13.76 -3.05
N PRO A 89 -5.13 -14.97 -3.23
CA PRO A 89 -4.77 -15.80 -2.11
C PRO A 89 -3.69 -15.09 -1.25
N TYR A 90 -3.93 -15.04 0.05
CA TYR A 90 -2.90 -14.66 1.02
C TYR A 90 -1.92 -15.82 1.16
N ILE A 91 -0.62 -15.57 0.96
CA ILE A 91 0.45 -16.59 1.04
C ILE A 91 1.26 -16.44 2.35
N GLY A 92 0.78 -15.66 3.32
CA GLY A 92 1.40 -15.61 4.64
C GLY A 92 1.02 -16.82 5.49
N GLN A 93 1.62 -16.91 6.68
CA GLN A 93 1.26 -17.94 7.64
C GLN A 93 -0.20 -17.78 8.05
N THR A 94 -0.98 -18.84 7.88
CA THR A 94 -2.31 -18.92 8.45
C THR A 94 -2.14 -19.13 9.95
N PHE A 95 -2.67 -18.22 10.76
CA PHE A 95 -2.62 -18.36 12.22
C PHE A 95 -3.50 -19.55 12.64
N PRO A 96 -2.94 -20.61 13.25
CA PRO A 96 -3.72 -21.79 13.64
C PRO A 96 -4.91 -21.43 14.52
N GLU A 97 -4.79 -20.38 15.33
CA GLU A 97 -5.85 -19.87 16.20
C GLU A 97 -7.07 -19.41 15.39
N ILE A 98 -6.86 -18.76 14.24
CA ILE A 98 -7.93 -18.30 13.35
C ILE A 98 -8.56 -19.49 12.61
N VAL A 99 -7.74 -20.41 12.10
CA VAL A 99 -8.21 -21.61 11.38
C VAL A 99 -9.05 -22.51 12.31
N ASN A 100 -8.66 -22.60 13.57
CA ASN A 100 -9.32 -23.43 14.57
C ASN A 100 -10.38 -22.66 15.38
N ASP A 101 -10.71 -21.42 15.00
CA ASP A 101 -11.71 -20.64 15.71
C ASP A 101 -13.12 -21.22 15.44
N PRO A 102 -13.79 -21.81 16.46
CA PRO A 102 -15.11 -22.42 16.28
C PRO A 102 -16.19 -21.39 15.90
N TRP A 103 -15.93 -20.10 16.09
CA TRP A 103 -16.86 -19.01 15.76
C TRP A 103 -16.71 -18.53 14.32
N LEU A 104 -15.61 -18.86 13.64
CA LEU A 104 -15.36 -18.48 12.24
C LEU A 104 -15.76 -19.56 11.23
N CYS A 105 -16.16 -20.76 11.67
CA CYS A 105 -16.55 -21.86 10.78
C CYS A 105 -17.83 -21.62 9.95
N ASN A 106 -18.56 -20.53 10.18
CA ASN A 106 -19.88 -20.25 9.58
C ASN A 106 -19.97 -18.91 8.83
N VAL A 107 -18.85 -18.30 8.46
CA VAL A 107 -18.80 -16.99 7.76
C VAL A 107 -18.59 -17.17 6.27
#